data_AF-Q39E84-F1
#
_entry.id   AF-Q39E84-F1
#
_cell.length_a   1.000
_cell.length_b   1.000
_cell.length_c   1.000
_cell.angle_alpha   90.00
_cell.angle_beta   90.00
_cell.angle_gamma   90.00
#
_symmetry.space_group_name_H-M   'P 1'
#
loop_
_entity.id
_entity.type
_entity.pdbx_description
1 polymer ?
#
loop_
_entity_poly.entity_id
_entity_poly.type
_entity_poly.pdbx_seq_one_letter_code
_entity_poly.pdbx_strand_id
1 'polypeptide(L)'
;MADIELIESRLVEARQQAATAQRELEERMLENNGAEDEETAQLRTIVETHRSRETTLIQVRKAAYAANSAAALAARAEAARDGVREAAKLERQFVKAAAALDVALAALLVARSEFMQVEEELRSVSVRKVLLNVGTHNSDYFNVSNSCIATDLLRRHIRHVFDEERVQQPLADEARRYHARTMRVLESVVNRPAPSVSRSPYGSPTGAELTSHTALHEGGQ
;
A
#
# COMPACT_ATOMS: atom_id res chain seq x y z
N MET A 1 -12.31 8.71 27.45
CA MET A 1 -13.51 7.86 27.68
C MET A 1 -13.82 7.73 29.17
N ALA A 2 -12.81 7.47 30.02
CA ALA A 2 -12.97 7.41 31.48
C ALA A 2 -13.75 8.61 32.11
N ASP A 3 -13.54 9.84 31.60
CA ASP A 3 -14.25 11.02 32.13
C ASP A 3 -15.76 11.04 31.80
N ILE A 4 -16.17 10.47 30.66
CA ILE A 4 -17.60 10.39 30.29
C ILE A 4 -18.30 9.32 31.12
N GLU A 5 -17.65 8.18 31.33
CA GLU A 5 -18.16 7.10 32.20
C GLU A 5 -18.34 7.59 33.65
N LEU A 6 -17.38 8.40 34.16
CA LEU A 6 -17.50 9.04 35.47
C LEU A 6 -18.65 10.06 35.54
N ILE A 7 -18.89 10.83 34.47
CA ILE A 7 -20.04 11.75 34.40
C ILE A 7 -21.35 10.94 34.40
N GLU A 8 -21.40 9.81 33.69
CA GLU A 8 -22.57 8.95 33.65
C GLU A 8 -22.86 8.26 34.98
N SER A 9 -21.83 7.77 35.69
CA SER A 9 -22.01 7.20 37.02
C SER A 9 -22.55 8.24 38.00
N ARG A 10 -21.96 9.45 38.00
CA ARG A 10 -22.42 10.57 38.85
C ARG A 10 -23.83 11.03 38.51
N LEU A 11 -24.24 10.97 37.25
CA LEU A 11 -25.60 11.28 36.81
C LEU A 11 -26.60 10.26 37.35
N VAL A 12 -26.26 8.96 37.30
CA VAL A 12 -27.10 7.89 37.86
C VAL A 12 -27.25 8.07 39.37
N GLU A 13 -26.15 8.34 40.07
CA GLU A 13 -26.17 8.63 41.51
C GLU A 13 -27.03 9.85 41.84
N ALA A 14 -26.87 10.96 41.10
CA ALA A 14 -27.64 12.18 41.33
C ALA A 14 -29.14 11.98 41.09
N ARG A 15 -29.52 11.20 40.07
CA ARG A 15 -30.92 10.82 39.81
C ARG A 15 -31.50 9.98 40.94
N GLN A 16 -30.71 9.04 41.43
CA GLN A 16 -31.14 8.18 42.52
C GLN A 16 -31.34 9.00 43.79
N GLN A 17 -30.42 9.91 44.12
CA GLN A 17 -30.55 10.85 45.24
C GLN A 17 -31.77 11.78 45.11
N ALA A 18 -32.02 12.32 43.92
CA ALA A 18 -33.20 13.15 43.67
C ALA A 18 -34.50 12.35 43.84
N ALA A 19 -34.52 11.09 43.37
CA ALA A 19 -35.69 10.22 43.49
C ALA A 19 -35.94 9.77 44.93
N THR A 20 -34.89 9.50 45.72
CA THR A 20 -35.05 9.15 47.15
C THR A 20 -35.53 10.35 47.96
N ALA A 21 -34.90 11.52 47.79
CA ALA A 21 -35.31 12.75 48.48
C ALA A 21 -36.75 13.15 48.12
N GLN A 22 -37.18 12.94 46.87
CA GLN A 22 -38.55 13.19 46.44
C GLN A 22 -39.55 12.25 47.12
N ARG A 23 -39.22 10.96 47.26
CA ARG A 23 -40.07 10.00 47.97
C ARG A 23 -40.18 10.31 49.46
N GLU A 24 -39.06 10.64 50.10
CA GLU A 24 -39.02 11.05 51.52
C GLU A 24 -39.89 12.30 51.76
N LEU A 25 -39.83 13.27 50.84
CA LEU A 25 -40.71 14.43 50.89
C LEU A 25 -42.18 14.06 50.73
N GLU A 26 -42.52 13.21 49.75
CA GLU A 26 -43.90 12.75 49.51
C GLU A 26 -44.47 11.98 50.70
N GLU A 27 -43.68 11.09 51.30
CA GLU A 27 -44.03 10.32 52.49
C GLU A 27 -44.28 11.24 53.69
N ARG A 28 -43.39 12.22 53.93
CA ARG A 28 -43.57 13.17 55.03
C ARG A 28 -44.77 14.09 54.83
N MET A 29 -45.01 14.54 53.60
CA MET A 29 -46.22 15.31 53.26
C MET A 29 -47.50 14.49 53.47
N LEU A 30 -47.47 13.17 53.20
CA LEU A 30 -48.58 12.26 53.48
C LEU A 30 -48.82 12.11 54.99
N GLU A 31 -47.78 11.91 55.78
CA GLU A 31 -47.86 11.79 57.24
C GLU A 31 -48.41 13.05 57.91
N ASN A 32 -48.09 14.23 57.37
CA ASN A 32 -48.53 15.52 57.91
C ASN A 32 -49.87 16.00 57.33
N ASN A 33 -50.62 15.15 56.62
CA ASN A 33 -51.87 15.51 55.93
C ASN A 33 -51.72 16.71 54.97
N GLY A 34 -50.54 16.87 54.37
CA GLY A 34 -50.22 17.98 53.48
C GLY A 34 -49.90 19.31 54.16
N ALA A 35 -49.82 19.35 55.50
CA ALA A 35 -49.37 20.52 56.23
C ALA A 35 -47.87 20.74 56.04
N GLU A 36 -47.47 21.98 55.75
CA GLU A 36 -46.07 22.36 55.69
C GLU A 36 -45.54 22.64 57.10
N ASP A 37 -44.45 21.96 57.43
CA ASP A 37 -43.66 22.13 58.64
C ASP A 37 -42.19 22.42 58.27
N GLU A 38 -41.35 22.72 59.27
CA GLU A 38 -39.94 23.04 59.04
C GLU A 38 -39.18 21.85 58.40
N GLU A 39 -39.56 20.61 58.69
CA GLU A 39 -38.94 19.40 58.13
C GLU A 39 -39.28 19.21 56.64
N THR A 40 -40.55 19.37 56.24
CA THR A 40 -40.96 19.31 54.82
C THR A 40 -40.38 20.47 54.02
N ALA A 41 -40.21 21.66 54.61
CA ALA A 41 -39.49 22.77 53.97
C ALA A 41 -38.01 22.41 53.72
N GLN A 42 -37.32 21.83 54.70
CA GLN A 42 -35.95 21.34 54.52
C GLN A 42 -35.85 20.26 53.44
N LEU A 43 -36.74 19.27 53.44
CA LEU A 43 -36.77 18.20 52.44
C LEU A 43 -37.00 18.75 51.02
N ARG A 44 -37.86 19.77 50.85
CA ARG A 44 -38.01 20.47 49.56
C ARG A 44 -36.71 21.10 49.08
N THR A 45 -35.99 21.79 49.95
CA THR A 45 -34.69 22.38 49.56
C THR A 45 -33.69 21.30 49.15
N ILE A 46 -33.67 20.15 49.84
CA ILE A 46 -32.81 19.02 49.50
C ILE A 46 -33.17 18.47 48.12
N VAL A 47 -34.46 18.26 47.83
CA VAL A 47 -34.95 17.86 46.49
C VAL A 47 -34.51 18.85 45.40
N GLU A 48 -34.64 20.15 45.63
CA GLU A 48 -34.24 21.18 44.68
C GLU A 48 -32.72 21.17 44.44
N THR A 49 -31.91 20.97 45.48
CA THR A 49 -30.45 20.84 45.32
C THR A 49 -30.07 19.61 44.50
N HIS A 50 -30.73 18.46 44.71
CA HIS A 50 -30.46 17.26 43.91
C HIS A 50 -30.93 17.42 42.46
N ARG A 51 -32.07 18.06 42.21
CA ARG A 51 -32.54 18.38 40.85
C ARG A 51 -31.63 19.37 40.12
N SER A 52 -31.14 20.40 40.79
CA SER A 52 -30.19 21.35 40.19
C SER A 52 -28.85 20.67 39.87
N ARG A 53 -28.38 19.75 40.74
CA ARG A 53 -27.21 18.91 40.46
C ARG A 53 -27.44 17.96 39.29
N GLU A 54 -28.62 17.36 39.14
CA GLU A 54 -28.93 16.51 37.97
C GLU A 54 -28.88 17.33 36.67
N THR A 55 -29.56 18.47 36.62
CA THR A 55 -29.62 19.31 35.42
C THR A 55 -28.25 19.79 34.96
N THR A 56 -27.38 20.18 35.89
CA THR A 56 -25.98 20.54 35.59
C THR A 56 -25.19 19.35 35.05
N LEU A 57 -25.32 18.16 35.63
CA LEU A 57 -24.67 16.94 35.12
C LEU A 57 -25.16 16.55 33.72
N ILE A 58 -26.44 16.75 33.40
CA ILE A 58 -26.98 16.54 32.05
C ILE A 58 -26.30 17.47 31.04
N GLN A 59 -26.14 18.75 31.40
CA GLN A 59 -25.49 19.74 30.54
C GLN A 59 -24.01 19.40 30.31
N VAL A 60 -23.29 19.05 31.38
CA VAL A 60 -21.88 18.62 31.31
C VAL A 60 -21.74 17.37 30.45
N ARG A 61 -22.61 16.37 30.60
CA ARG A 61 -22.64 15.17 29.76
C ARG A 61 -22.79 15.55 28.29
N LYS A 62 -23.77 16.39 27.96
CA LYS A 62 -24.01 16.82 26.57
C LYS A 62 -22.80 17.53 25.97
N ALA A 63 -22.15 18.42 26.73
CA ALA A 63 -20.94 19.11 26.32
C ALA A 63 -19.76 18.14 26.09
N ALA A 64 -19.58 17.17 26.99
CA ALA A 64 -18.52 16.17 26.87
C ALA A 64 -18.69 15.29 25.62
N TYR A 65 -19.91 14.84 25.33
CA TYR A 65 -20.20 14.07 24.11
C TYR A 65 -19.98 14.91 22.83
N ALA A 66 -20.37 16.18 22.83
CA ALA A 66 -20.15 17.09 21.71
C ALA A 66 -18.65 17.38 21.48
N ALA A 67 -17.87 17.55 22.54
CA ALA A 67 -16.43 17.73 22.44
C ALA A 67 -15.73 16.46 21.89
N ASN A 68 -16.14 15.28 22.37
CA ASN A 68 -15.58 14.01 21.90
C ASN A 68 -15.89 13.75 20.42
N SER A 69 -17.11 14.04 19.97
CA SER A 69 -17.47 13.89 18.55
C SER A 69 -16.70 14.87 17.67
N ALA A 70 -16.53 16.12 18.09
CA ALA A 70 -15.70 17.10 17.38
C ALA A 70 -14.23 16.67 17.30
N ALA A 71 -13.65 16.16 18.39
CA ALA A 71 -12.29 15.62 18.40
C ALA A 71 -12.13 14.42 17.46
N ALA A 72 -13.10 13.50 17.45
CA ALA A 72 -13.09 12.36 16.55
C ALA A 72 -13.17 12.78 15.07
N LEU A 73 -13.98 13.79 14.75
CA LEU A 73 -14.05 14.36 13.40
C LEU A 73 -12.74 15.03 12.98
N ALA A 74 -12.11 15.79 13.88
CA ALA A 74 -10.82 16.42 13.63
C ALA A 74 -9.72 15.38 13.37
N ALA A 75 -9.64 14.32 14.19
CA ALA A 75 -8.69 13.24 14.00
C ALA A 75 -8.87 12.53 12.65
N ARG A 76 -10.12 12.30 12.21
CA ARG A 76 -10.40 11.74 10.88
C ARG A 76 -9.96 12.68 9.75
N ALA A 77 -10.17 13.98 9.91
CA ALA A 77 -9.75 14.98 8.92
C ALA A 77 -8.21 15.05 8.79
N GLU A 78 -7.48 14.92 9.91
CA GLU A 78 -6.02 14.83 9.90
C GLU A 78 -5.54 13.55 9.21
N ALA A 79 -6.08 12.40 9.58
CA ALA A 79 -5.76 11.13 8.93
C ALA A 79 -6.01 11.16 7.40
N ALA A 80 -7.10 11.81 6.96
CA ALA A 80 -7.38 11.99 5.54
C ALA A 80 -6.33 12.89 4.85
N ARG A 81 -5.91 13.98 5.48
CA ARG A 81 -4.86 14.88 4.94
C ARG A 81 -3.52 14.17 4.83
N ASP A 82 -3.16 13.37 5.82
CA ASP A 82 -1.92 12.59 5.78
C ASP A 82 -1.96 11.51 4.69
N GLY A 83 -3.11 10.86 4.51
CA GLY A 83 -3.33 9.95 3.37
C GLY A 83 -3.12 10.63 2.01
N VAL A 84 -3.62 11.86 1.83
CA VAL A 84 -3.40 12.64 0.60
C VAL A 84 -1.92 12.99 0.41
N ARG A 85 -1.20 13.33 1.48
CA ARG A 85 0.24 13.64 1.41
C ARG A 85 1.06 12.41 1.00
N GLU A 86 0.77 11.24 1.57
CA GLU A 86 1.46 10.01 1.20
C GLU A 86 1.13 9.59 -0.24
N ALA A 87 -0.12 9.75 -0.70
CA ALA A 87 -0.48 9.52 -2.10
C ALA A 87 0.31 10.44 -3.05
N ALA A 88 0.41 11.73 -2.75
CA ALA A 88 1.19 12.68 -3.55
C ALA A 88 2.69 12.35 -3.56
N LYS A 89 3.22 11.79 -2.46
CA LYS A 89 4.62 11.34 -2.39
C LYS A 89 4.86 10.12 -3.29
N LEU A 90 3.95 9.16 -3.28
CA LEU A 90 3.99 8.00 -4.19
C LEU A 90 3.91 8.42 -5.65
N GLU A 91 2.99 9.34 -5.98
CA GLU A 91 2.87 9.88 -7.34
C GLU A 91 4.20 10.47 -7.83
N ARG A 92 4.85 11.31 -7.00
CA ARG A 92 6.18 11.86 -7.34
C ARG A 92 7.26 10.79 -7.52
N GLN A 93 7.19 9.70 -6.74
CA GLN A 93 8.12 8.58 -6.91
C GLN A 93 7.89 7.84 -8.22
N PHE A 94 6.63 7.59 -8.58
CA PHE A 94 6.29 6.97 -9.87
C PHE A 94 6.69 7.85 -11.05
N VAL A 95 6.46 9.16 -10.98
CA VAL A 95 6.90 10.10 -12.03
C VAL A 95 8.43 10.07 -12.19
N LYS A 96 9.18 10.04 -11.08
CA LYS A 96 10.65 9.91 -11.13
C LYS A 96 11.10 8.57 -11.71
N ALA A 97 10.43 7.48 -11.35
CA ALA A 97 10.73 6.15 -11.87
C ALA A 97 10.45 6.06 -13.38
N ALA A 98 9.33 6.64 -13.85
CA ALA A 98 9.01 6.72 -15.27
C ALA A 98 10.09 7.50 -16.06
N ALA A 99 10.49 8.68 -15.57
CA ALA A 99 11.55 9.45 -16.20
C ALA A 99 12.89 8.70 -16.25
N ALA A 100 13.23 7.92 -15.21
CA ALA A 100 14.43 7.08 -15.21
C ALA A 100 14.35 5.94 -16.22
N LEU A 101 13.16 5.34 -16.41
CA LEU A 101 12.93 4.32 -17.43
C LEU A 101 13.09 4.88 -18.85
N ASP A 102 12.58 6.09 -19.12
CA ASP A 102 12.74 6.73 -20.42
C ASP A 102 14.22 6.97 -20.75
N VAL A 103 15.01 7.45 -19.77
CA VAL A 103 16.46 7.63 -19.93
C VAL A 103 17.17 6.30 -20.18
N ALA A 104 16.80 5.25 -19.43
CA ALA A 104 17.37 3.92 -19.61
C ALA A 104 17.05 3.34 -20.99
N LEU A 105 15.82 3.55 -21.49
CA LEU A 105 15.40 3.11 -22.81
C LEU A 105 16.18 3.85 -23.91
N ALA A 106 16.35 5.16 -23.78
CA ALA A 106 17.18 5.94 -24.71
C ALA A 106 18.63 5.43 -24.74
N ALA A 107 19.23 5.16 -23.58
CA ALA A 107 20.58 4.60 -23.50
C ALA A 107 20.68 3.21 -24.16
N LEU A 108 19.66 2.35 -23.97
CA LEU A 108 19.62 1.02 -24.59
C LEU A 108 19.53 1.11 -26.12
N LEU A 109 18.75 2.06 -26.66
CA LEU A 109 18.67 2.29 -28.10
C LEU A 109 20.01 2.72 -28.68
N VAL A 110 20.74 3.63 -27.99
CA VAL A 110 22.10 4.03 -28.39
C VAL A 110 23.04 2.83 -28.38
N ALA A 111 23.09 2.08 -27.27
CA ALA A 111 23.92 0.89 -27.16
C ALA A 111 23.61 -0.16 -28.25
N ARG A 112 22.33 -0.33 -28.62
CA ARG A 112 21.92 -1.21 -29.72
C ARG A 112 22.43 -0.70 -31.06
N SER A 113 22.38 0.60 -31.34
CA SER A 113 22.92 1.16 -32.58
C SER A 113 24.42 0.98 -32.70
N GLU A 114 25.17 1.23 -31.61
CA GLU A 114 26.62 1.01 -31.57
C GLU A 114 26.97 -0.47 -31.77
N PHE A 115 26.22 -1.38 -31.15
CA PHE A 115 26.41 -2.82 -31.33
C PHE A 115 26.19 -3.24 -32.79
N MET A 116 25.14 -2.73 -33.45
CA MET A 116 24.87 -3.02 -34.86
C MET A 116 25.98 -2.48 -35.78
N GLN A 117 26.52 -1.30 -35.48
CA GLN A 117 27.64 -0.73 -36.22
C GLN A 117 28.90 -1.57 -36.07
N VAL A 118 29.22 -2.03 -34.86
CA VAL A 118 30.35 -2.95 -34.62
C VAL A 118 30.15 -4.28 -35.34
N GLU A 119 28.93 -4.83 -35.36
CA GLU A 119 28.63 -6.05 -36.13
C GLU A 119 28.87 -5.85 -37.63
N GLU A 120 28.49 -4.70 -38.19
CA GLU A 120 28.71 -4.35 -39.59
C GLU A 120 30.20 -4.18 -39.92
N GLU A 121 30.94 -3.48 -39.06
CA GLU A 121 32.39 -3.30 -39.19
C GLU A 121 33.11 -4.66 -39.16
N LEU A 122 32.79 -5.52 -38.20
CA LEU A 122 33.32 -6.88 -38.08
C LEU A 122 32.98 -7.72 -39.31
N ARG A 123 31.74 -7.66 -39.82
CA ARG A 123 31.35 -8.36 -41.05
C ARG A 123 32.18 -7.87 -42.23
N SER A 124 32.36 -6.56 -42.39
CA SER A 124 33.13 -5.98 -43.51
C SER A 124 34.63 -6.31 -43.46
N VAL A 125 35.22 -6.33 -42.27
CA VAL A 125 36.65 -6.65 -42.05
C VAL A 125 36.89 -8.14 -42.23
N SER A 126 35.99 -8.97 -41.72
CA SER A 126 36.06 -10.42 -41.87
C SER A 126 35.94 -10.83 -43.33
N VAL A 127 34.97 -10.27 -44.06
CA VAL A 127 34.82 -10.50 -45.51
C VAL A 127 36.08 -10.05 -46.27
N ARG A 128 36.62 -8.87 -45.98
CA ARG A 128 37.87 -8.38 -46.62
C ARG A 128 39.09 -9.25 -46.30
N LYS A 129 39.28 -9.67 -45.05
CA LYS A 129 40.38 -10.57 -44.66
C LYS A 129 40.27 -11.94 -45.32
N VAL A 130 39.05 -12.48 -45.43
CA VAL A 130 38.80 -13.73 -46.15
C VAL A 130 39.11 -13.58 -47.63
N LEU A 131 38.67 -12.50 -48.28
CA LEU A 131 39.00 -12.22 -49.69
C LEU A 131 40.51 -12.08 -49.93
N LEU A 132 41.24 -11.43 -49.02
CA LEU A 132 42.70 -11.30 -49.08
C LEU A 132 43.41 -12.65 -48.89
N ASN A 133 42.96 -13.47 -47.94
CA ASN A 133 43.57 -14.78 -47.65
C ASN A 133 43.25 -15.84 -48.71
N VAL A 134 42.14 -15.70 -49.44
CA VAL A 134 41.75 -16.63 -50.52
C VAL A 134 42.42 -16.26 -51.86
N GLY A 135 43.17 -15.15 -51.92
CA GLY A 135 44.06 -14.84 -53.05
C GLY A 135 43.35 -14.57 -54.38
N THR A 136 42.07 -14.16 -54.35
CA THR A 136 41.28 -13.97 -55.58
C THR A 136 41.33 -12.52 -56.04
N HIS A 137 42.14 -12.27 -57.08
CA HIS A 137 42.11 -11.02 -57.87
C HIS A 137 40.97 -10.96 -58.91
N ASN A 138 39.95 -11.81 -58.82
CA ASN A 138 38.84 -11.83 -59.79
C ASN A 138 37.51 -11.52 -59.10
N SER A 139 36.93 -10.38 -59.47
CA SER A 139 35.77 -9.74 -58.84
C SER A 139 34.40 -10.35 -59.17
N ASP A 140 34.29 -11.42 -59.95
CA ASP A 140 33.02 -11.71 -60.64
C ASP A 140 32.36 -13.07 -60.28
N TYR A 141 32.86 -13.81 -59.29
CA TYR A 141 32.35 -15.16 -58.98
C TYR A 141 32.02 -15.42 -57.51
N PHE A 142 31.43 -14.45 -56.81
CA PHE A 142 30.76 -14.78 -55.55
C PHE A 142 29.47 -14.00 -55.42
N ASN A 143 28.51 -14.37 -56.26
CA ASN A 143 27.13 -14.12 -55.92
C ASN A 143 26.30 -15.41 -56.06
N VAL A 144 25.67 -15.75 -54.94
CA VAL A 144 24.49 -16.59 -54.81
C VAL A 144 24.71 -18.11 -54.88
N SER A 145 24.94 -18.70 -53.69
CA SER A 145 24.08 -19.78 -53.14
C SER A 145 24.72 -20.44 -51.90
N ASN A 146 24.87 -19.72 -50.77
CA ASN A 146 25.02 -20.28 -49.41
C ASN A 146 25.24 -19.19 -48.34
N SER A 147 24.48 -18.08 -48.40
CA SER A 147 24.62 -16.96 -47.45
C SER A 147 24.25 -17.31 -45.99
N CYS A 148 23.76 -18.51 -45.72
CA CYS A 148 23.49 -19.01 -44.36
C CYS A 148 24.63 -19.92 -43.87
N ILE A 149 25.00 -20.92 -44.66
CA ILE A 149 25.97 -21.97 -44.27
C ILE A 149 27.40 -21.43 -44.23
N ALA A 150 27.78 -20.59 -45.21
CA ALA A 150 29.09 -19.94 -45.20
C ALA A 150 29.20 -18.97 -44.01
N THR A 151 28.13 -18.27 -43.67
CA THR A 151 28.09 -17.30 -42.57
C THR A 151 28.13 -17.97 -41.20
N ASP A 152 27.52 -19.14 -41.04
CA ASP A 152 27.57 -19.91 -39.79
C ASP A 152 28.93 -20.59 -39.57
N LEU A 153 29.56 -21.10 -40.62
CA LEU A 153 30.93 -21.65 -40.53
C LEU A 153 31.95 -20.53 -40.31
N LEU A 154 31.81 -19.38 -40.98
CA LEU A 154 32.65 -18.22 -40.73
C LEU A 154 32.45 -17.67 -39.31
N ARG A 155 31.20 -17.56 -38.84
CA ARG A 155 30.89 -17.17 -37.45
C ARG A 155 31.49 -18.15 -36.46
N ARG A 156 31.38 -19.46 -36.69
CA ARG A 156 31.94 -20.48 -35.80
C ARG A 156 33.46 -20.43 -35.78
N HIS A 157 34.09 -20.22 -36.94
CA HIS A 157 35.54 -20.08 -37.04
C HIS A 157 36.04 -18.79 -36.39
N ILE A 158 35.37 -17.65 -36.60
CA ILE A 158 35.66 -16.37 -35.92
C ILE A 158 35.48 -16.52 -34.41
N ARG A 159 34.36 -17.07 -33.93
CA ARG A 159 34.13 -17.36 -32.50
C ARG A 159 35.24 -18.22 -31.90
N HIS A 160 35.74 -19.19 -32.65
CA HIS A 160 36.79 -20.10 -32.20
C HIS A 160 38.18 -19.43 -32.20
N VAL A 161 38.50 -18.63 -33.23
CA VAL A 161 39.79 -17.93 -33.36
C VAL A 161 39.94 -16.79 -32.35
N PHE A 162 38.84 -16.12 -32.01
CA PHE A 162 38.82 -15.04 -31.01
C PHE A 162 38.44 -15.52 -29.61
N ASP A 163 38.30 -16.84 -29.41
CA ASP A 163 37.93 -17.49 -28.14
C ASP A 163 36.67 -16.84 -27.49
N GLU A 164 35.74 -16.35 -28.32
CA GLU A 164 34.56 -15.58 -27.90
C GLU A 164 33.64 -16.40 -26.98
N GLU A 165 33.62 -17.73 -27.16
CA GLU A 165 32.84 -18.64 -26.31
C GLU A 165 33.31 -18.61 -24.84
N ARG A 166 34.62 -18.41 -24.60
CA ARG A 166 35.20 -18.28 -23.25
C ARG A 166 35.12 -16.84 -22.72
N VAL A 167 35.21 -15.84 -23.60
CA VAL A 167 35.15 -14.42 -23.21
C VAL A 167 33.71 -13.96 -22.91
N GLN A 168 32.70 -14.55 -23.55
CA GLN A 168 31.29 -14.21 -23.30
C GLN A 168 30.64 -14.98 -22.14
N GLN A 169 31.22 -16.11 -21.72
CA GLN A 169 30.77 -16.86 -20.55
C GLN A 169 30.68 -16.03 -19.26
N PRO A 170 31.68 -15.23 -18.86
CA PRO A 170 31.57 -14.40 -17.66
C PRO A 170 30.47 -13.33 -17.77
N LEU A 171 30.26 -12.76 -18.96
CA LEU A 171 29.18 -11.78 -19.19
C LEU A 171 27.80 -12.44 -19.16
N ALA A 172 27.66 -13.62 -19.77
CA ALA A 172 26.45 -14.42 -19.73
C ALA A 172 26.13 -14.91 -18.31
N ASP A 173 27.15 -15.25 -17.51
CA ASP A 173 26.99 -15.62 -16.11
C ASP A 173 26.60 -14.43 -15.25
N GLU A 174 27.19 -13.24 -15.47
CA GLU A 174 26.81 -12.02 -14.76
C GLU A 174 25.38 -11.59 -15.12
N ALA A 175 24.98 -11.70 -16.40
CA ALA A 175 23.61 -11.45 -16.84
C ALA A 175 22.62 -12.43 -16.21
N ARG A 176 22.96 -13.73 -16.11
CA ARG A 176 22.14 -14.72 -15.40
C ARG A 176 22.03 -14.42 -13.92
N ARG A 177 23.12 -14.01 -13.26
CA ARG A 177 23.11 -13.60 -11.84
C ARG A 177 22.28 -12.34 -11.61
N TYR A 178 22.36 -11.37 -12.52
CA TYR A 178 21.57 -10.15 -12.46
C TYR A 178 20.07 -10.49 -12.62
N HIS A 179 19.72 -11.29 -13.62
CA HIS A 179 18.34 -11.73 -13.83
C HIS A 179 17.79 -12.51 -12.62
N ALA A 180 18.56 -13.46 -12.07
CA ALA A 180 18.17 -14.21 -10.87
C ALA A 180 18.00 -13.31 -9.64
N ARG A 181 18.82 -12.27 -9.48
CA ARG A 181 18.68 -11.27 -8.40
C ARG A 181 17.39 -10.47 -8.58
N THR A 182 17.14 -9.97 -9.79
CA THR A 182 15.92 -9.19 -10.09
C THR A 182 14.66 -10.02 -9.88
N MET A 183 14.65 -11.29 -10.33
CA MET A 183 13.53 -12.20 -10.11
C MET A 183 13.27 -12.45 -8.62
N ARG A 184 14.30 -12.66 -7.79
CA ARG A 184 14.10 -12.79 -6.33
C ARG A 184 13.55 -11.52 -5.69
N VAL A 185 13.97 -10.34 -6.14
CA VAL A 185 13.43 -9.07 -5.65
C VAL A 185 11.94 -8.98 -6.01
N LEU A 186 11.58 -9.29 -7.25
CA LEU A 186 10.18 -9.30 -7.70
C LEU A 186 9.35 -10.34 -6.93
N GLU A 187 9.87 -11.55 -6.74
CA GLU A 187 9.25 -12.57 -5.90
C GLU A 187 9.08 -12.10 -4.45
N SER A 188 10.05 -11.38 -3.87
CA SER A 188 9.93 -10.84 -2.51
C SER A 188 8.90 -9.72 -2.39
N VAL A 189 8.66 -8.97 -3.47
CA VAL A 189 7.61 -7.93 -3.53
C VAL A 189 6.24 -8.56 -3.72
N VAL A 190 6.12 -9.59 -4.56
CA VAL A 190 4.87 -10.33 -4.82
C VAL A 190 4.46 -11.16 -3.61
N ASN A 191 5.43 -11.84 -2.97
CA ASN A 191 5.20 -12.65 -1.76
C ASN A 191 5.22 -11.82 -0.48
N ARG A 192 5.31 -10.49 -0.58
CA ARG A 192 5.19 -9.63 0.59
C ARG A 192 3.76 -9.78 1.12
N PRO A 193 3.57 -10.32 2.33
CA PRO A 193 2.23 -10.37 2.90
C PRO A 193 1.70 -8.94 2.93
N ALA A 194 0.46 -8.76 2.48
CA ALA A 194 -0.23 -7.49 2.60
C ALA A 194 -0.05 -7.00 4.04
N PRO A 195 0.28 -5.71 4.26
CA PRO A 195 0.43 -5.19 5.61
C PRO A 195 -0.81 -5.61 6.38
N SER A 196 -0.60 -6.40 7.44
CA SER A 196 -1.69 -6.95 8.23
C SER A 196 -2.59 -5.79 8.61
N VAL A 197 -3.77 -5.72 7.99
CA VAL A 197 -4.79 -4.76 8.37
C VAL A 197 -4.96 -4.97 9.85
N SER A 198 -4.59 -3.97 10.66
CA SER A 198 -4.85 -4.02 12.09
C SER A 198 -6.32 -4.34 12.20
N ARG A 199 -6.63 -5.51 12.77
CA ARG A 199 -7.99 -5.96 12.99
C ARG A 199 -8.66 -4.86 13.80
N SER A 200 -9.45 -4.03 13.12
CA SER A 200 -10.28 -3.02 13.76
C SER A 200 -11.07 -3.75 14.86
N PRO A 201 -11.20 -3.20 16.08
CA PRO A 201 -11.98 -3.84 17.14
C PRO A 201 -13.47 -3.98 16.77
N TYR A 202 -13.89 -3.38 15.65
CA TYR A 202 -15.22 -3.46 15.08
C TYR A 202 -15.09 -3.76 13.57
N GLY A 203 -15.19 -5.03 13.19
CA GLY A 203 -15.23 -5.47 11.79
C GLY A 203 -16.09 -6.71 11.66
N SER A 204 -17.29 -6.55 11.10
CA SER A 204 -18.23 -7.63 10.81
C SER A 204 -17.67 -8.62 9.79
N PRO A 205 -18.10 -9.90 9.79
CA PRO A 205 -17.62 -10.91 8.86
C PRO A 205 -18.38 -10.79 7.53
N THR A 206 -18.00 -9.83 6.69
CA THR A 206 -18.52 -9.73 5.31
C THR A 206 -17.35 -9.44 4.39
N GLY A 207 -16.74 -10.50 3.87
CA GLY A 207 -15.62 -10.39 2.93
C GLY A 207 -14.98 -11.73 2.57
N ALA A 208 -15.68 -12.85 2.76
CA ALA A 208 -15.24 -14.16 2.33
C ALA A 208 -16.22 -14.68 1.28
N GLU A 209 -16.24 -14.06 0.11
CA GLU A 209 -16.94 -14.58 -1.08
C GLU A 209 -16.52 -13.75 -2.28
N LEU A 210 -15.33 -14.02 -2.83
CA LEU A 210 -14.93 -13.65 -4.20
C LEU A 210 -13.68 -14.47 -4.60
N THR A 211 -13.74 -15.79 -4.38
CA THR A 211 -12.77 -16.75 -4.94
C THR A 211 -13.53 -17.99 -5.40
N SER A 212 -14.17 -17.91 -6.57
CA SER A 212 -14.63 -19.09 -7.30
C SER A 212 -15.03 -18.72 -8.73
N HIS A 213 -14.15 -18.13 -9.53
CA HIS A 213 -14.29 -18.14 -10.99
C HIS A 213 -12.92 -18.00 -11.66
N THR A 214 -12.16 -19.11 -11.73
CA THR A 214 -11.19 -19.42 -12.79
C THR A 214 -10.45 -20.72 -12.46
N ALA A 215 -11.15 -21.86 -12.45
CA ALA A 215 -10.50 -23.17 -12.45
C ALA A 215 -11.44 -24.28 -12.93
N LEU A 216 -11.75 -24.33 -14.23
CA LEU A 216 -12.07 -25.56 -14.97
C LEU A 216 -11.63 -25.32 -16.43
N HIS A 217 -10.38 -25.61 -16.77
CA HIS A 217 -9.86 -26.91 -17.25
C HIS A 217 -10.11 -27.11 -18.75
N GLU A 218 -9.13 -26.69 -19.56
CA GLU A 218 -8.77 -27.40 -20.79
C GLU A 218 -8.11 -28.73 -20.41
N GLY A 219 -8.48 -29.83 -21.09
CA GLY A 219 -7.76 -31.10 -20.99
C GLY A 219 -8.52 -32.35 -21.44
N GLY A 220 -8.58 -32.58 -22.76
CA GLY A 220 -8.35 -33.90 -23.38
C GLY A 220 -9.45 -34.97 -23.36
N GLN A 221 -10.05 -35.21 -24.53
CA GLN A 221 -10.00 -36.50 -25.25
C GLN A 221 -10.26 -36.28 -26.74
#